data_AF-A0A8H7NMZ9-F1
#
_entry.id   AF-A0A8H7NMZ9-F1
#
_cell.length_a   1.000
_cell.length_b   1.000
_cell.length_c   1.000
_cell.angle_alpha   90.00
_cell.angle_beta   90.00
_cell.angle_gamma   90.00
#
_symmetry.space_group_name_H-M   'P 1'
#
loop_
_entity.id
_entity.type
_entity.pdbx_description
1 polymer ?
#
loop_
_entity_poly.entity_id
_entity_poly.type
_entity_poly.pdbx_seq_one_letter_code
_entity_poly.pdbx_strand_id
1 'polypeptide(L)'
;MLLECVHSRKDVQCSVHHVRPNNTHTGVSPSAPQPAPVDCSRNYSQDLTYSDAASKKDAGINAYCLRALSLWGDVSQYLHGIRSGKKEDPWVPESAFHKVMADLFEFEARLDPRYFFRNVSFCDRSLAELERDREFWTPWLLMQFLSHAALAVLNHPLIHLMGFKTNIRPRLFLQHTVEQALYHTGWVVRLISSCQALGFVVHDPFIGQILVSMATIIWFFQFARDESVSKTAVENMNVLESHLSQLSMTWPHLLCALEQLRELQVIAENKKNDNPNDRAQVIFQPLKIWRILDPTIMCQIQSGSPMSVADQDDSQSSSDMIRVATTFVHPVVEDQDEPGQDFALETPSYNYPQEHQPGELSLEEFLGDFFDPSPSWNLL
;
A
#
# COMPACT_ATOMS: atom_id res chain seq x y z
N MET A 1 26.75 6.19 -19.03
CA MET A 1 27.05 4.75 -18.99
C MET A 1 25.74 4.03 -19.25
N LEU A 2 25.39 3.95 -20.53
CA LEU A 2 24.17 3.34 -21.06
C LEU A 2 24.50 1.88 -21.36
N LEU A 3 23.70 0.96 -20.85
CA LEU A 3 23.78 -0.45 -21.21
C LEU A 3 22.58 -0.77 -22.11
N GLU A 4 22.86 -0.84 -23.41
CA GLU A 4 21.96 -1.37 -24.42
C GLU A 4 21.77 -2.88 -24.23
N CYS A 5 20.52 -3.31 -24.38
CA CYS A 5 20.12 -4.70 -24.38
C CYS A 5 20.19 -5.23 -25.83
N VAL A 6 21.14 -6.12 -26.12
CA VAL A 6 21.20 -6.85 -27.40
C VAL A 6 20.85 -8.31 -27.14
N HIS A 7 19.69 -8.74 -27.65
CA HIS A 7 19.32 -10.15 -27.77
C HIS A 7 20.02 -10.77 -28.98
N SER A 8 20.83 -11.82 -28.77
CA SER A 8 21.19 -12.76 -29.82
C SER A 8 21.33 -14.17 -29.23
N ARG A 9 20.39 -15.05 -29.57
CA ARG A 9 20.45 -16.48 -29.26
C ARG A 9 21.56 -17.12 -30.08
N LYS A 10 22.59 -17.64 -29.40
CA LYS A 10 23.35 -18.81 -29.86
C LYS A 10 23.72 -19.65 -28.65
N ASP A 11 23.35 -20.92 -28.68
CA ASP A 11 23.75 -21.94 -27.72
C ASP A 11 25.27 -22.03 -27.64
N VAL A 12 25.83 -21.75 -26.46
CA VAL A 12 27.22 -22.02 -26.13
C VAL A 12 27.25 -22.85 -24.86
N GLN A 13 27.60 -24.12 -25.01
CA GLN A 13 27.86 -25.05 -23.94
C GLN A 13 29.21 -24.69 -23.28
N CYS A 14 29.16 -24.05 -22.11
CA CYS A 14 30.37 -23.70 -21.35
C CYS A 14 30.67 -24.78 -20.30
N SER A 15 31.76 -25.52 -20.51
CA SER A 15 32.41 -26.35 -19.49
C SER A 15 32.85 -25.48 -18.32
N VAL A 16 32.34 -25.76 -17.12
CA VAL A 16 32.75 -25.11 -15.87
C VAL A 16 34.07 -25.72 -15.41
N HIS A 17 35.18 -25.01 -15.61
CA HIS A 17 36.40 -25.28 -14.86
C HIS A 17 36.20 -24.85 -13.41
N HIS A 18 36.30 -25.81 -12.49
CA HIS A 18 36.11 -25.63 -11.07
C HIS A 18 37.34 -24.92 -10.47
N VAL A 19 37.28 -23.60 -10.33
CA VAL A 19 38.25 -22.84 -9.52
C VAL A 19 37.69 -22.75 -8.10
N ARG A 20 38.32 -23.45 -7.14
CA ARG A 20 38.02 -23.32 -5.72
C ARG A 20 38.41 -21.92 -5.23
N PRO A 21 37.51 -21.13 -4.63
CA PRO A 21 37.91 -19.91 -3.92
C PRO A 21 38.59 -20.29 -2.60
N ASN A 22 39.77 -19.72 -2.35
CA ASN A 22 40.41 -19.75 -1.04
C ASN A 22 39.57 -18.91 -0.06
N ASN A 23 39.00 -19.57 0.94
CA ASN A 23 38.34 -18.95 2.07
C ASN A 23 39.35 -18.29 3.01
N THR A 24 39.53 -16.98 2.88
CA THR A 24 39.99 -16.12 3.98
C THR A 24 39.48 -14.70 3.74
N HIS A 25 38.31 -14.36 4.31
CA HIS A 25 37.87 -13.03 4.78
C HIS A 25 36.35 -13.06 5.01
N THR A 26 35.90 -13.73 6.09
CA THR A 26 34.55 -13.54 6.63
C THR A 26 34.55 -12.29 7.52
N GLY A 27 34.59 -11.12 6.89
CA GLY A 27 34.30 -9.84 7.56
C GLY A 27 32.98 -9.32 7.04
N VAL A 28 31.87 -9.65 7.71
CA VAL A 28 30.63 -8.89 7.54
C VAL A 28 30.94 -7.48 8.04
N SER A 29 30.78 -6.46 7.19
CA SER A 29 30.96 -5.06 7.62
C SER A 29 30.15 -4.80 8.88
N PRO A 30 30.73 -4.17 9.93
CA PRO A 30 29.99 -3.85 11.13
C PRO A 30 28.81 -2.95 10.77
N SER A 31 27.61 -3.28 11.26
CA SER A 31 26.42 -2.46 11.11
C SER A 31 26.67 -1.07 11.71
N ALA A 32 26.03 -0.04 11.14
CA ALA A 32 26.14 1.31 11.67
C ALA A 32 25.81 1.31 13.18
N PRO A 33 26.66 1.96 14.02
CA PRO A 33 26.43 1.99 15.46
C PRO A 33 25.07 2.62 15.77
N GLN A 34 24.42 2.12 16.81
CA GLN A 34 23.12 2.64 17.21
C GLN A 34 23.25 4.09 17.69
N PRO A 35 22.22 4.94 17.46
CA PRO A 35 22.13 6.24 18.10
C PRO A 35 22.15 6.08 19.62
N ALA A 36 22.65 7.10 20.32
CA ALA A 36 22.64 7.10 21.78
C ALA A 36 21.21 6.85 22.32
N PRO A 37 21.02 6.10 23.42
CA PRO A 37 19.71 5.97 24.06
C PRO A 37 19.15 7.35 24.40
N VAL A 38 17.87 7.61 24.13
CA VAL A 38 17.17 8.77 24.71
C VAL A 38 16.67 8.35 26.08
N ASP A 39 16.85 9.20 27.10
CA ASP A 39 16.15 9.09 28.38
C ASP A 39 14.65 9.36 28.16
N CYS A 40 13.93 8.41 27.57
CA CYS A 40 12.48 8.47 27.47
C CYS A 40 11.89 7.95 28.79
N SER A 41 11.57 8.87 29.70
CA SER A 41 10.78 8.61 30.93
C SER A 41 9.31 8.24 30.67
N ARG A 42 8.97 7.82 29.44
CA ARG A 42 7.64 7.30 29.13
C ARG A 42 7.60 5.83 29.54
N ASN A 43 6.82 5.54 30.58
CA ASN A 43 6.47 4.18 31.03
C ASN A 43 5.75 3.43 29.89
N TYR A 44 6.50 2.92 28.92
CA TYR A 44 5.98 1.95 27.96
C TYR A 44 5.92 0.58 28.65
N SER A 45 4.79 -0.11 28.54
CA SER A 45 4.55 -1.40 29.22
C SER A 45 5.72 -2.37 29.02
N GLN A 46 6.32 -2.78 30.13
CA GLN A 46 7.39 -3.79 30.19
C GLN A 46 6.94 -5.17 29.67
N ASP A 47 5.64 -5.41 29.48
CA ASP A 47 5.09 -6.70 29.05
C ASP A 47 5.44 -7.11 27.61
N LEU A 48 6.06 -6.23 26.81
CA LEU A 48 6.59 -6.56 25.48
C LEU A 48 8.12 -6.63 25.43
N THR A 49 8.83 -6.51 26.56
CA THR A 49 10.25 -6.87 26.59
C THR A 49 10.34 -8.39 26.69
N TYR A 50 10.13 -9.06 25.56
CA TYR A 50 10.25 -10.51 25.52
C TYR A 50 11.68 -10.90 25.91
N SER A 51 11.69 -11.71 26.96
CA SER A 51 12.82 -12.39 27.57
C SER A 51 13.68 -13.14 26.55
N ASP A 52 15.00 -13.03 26.72
CA ASP A 52 16.03 -13.96 26.24
C ASP A 52 16.44 -13.93 24.74
N ALA A 53 16.67 -12.74 24.18
CA ALA A 53 17.41 -12.59 22.92
C ALA A 53 18.95 -12.63 23.10
N ALA A 54 19.46 -13.22 24.19
CA ALA A 54 20.89 -13.23 24.52
C ALA A 54 21.75 -14.18 23.66
N SER A 55 21.26 -14.72 22.52
CA SER A 55 22.09 -15.58 21.66
C SER A 55 21.93 -15.42 20.14
N LYS A 56 21.04 -14.56 19.62
CA LYS A 56 21.00 -14.29 18.18
C LYS A 56 21.83 -13.05 17.87
N LYS A 57 22.89 -13.23 17.10
CA LYS A 57 23.67 -12.13 16.55
C LYS A 57 22.74 -11.29 15.68
N ASP A 58 22.45 -10.07 16.15
CA ASP A 58 21.67 -9.08 15.41
C ASP A 58 22.31 -8.85 14.03
N ALA A 59 21.51 -8.97 12.98
CA ALA A 59 21.95 -8.77 11.60
C ALA A 59 22.19 -7.27 11.29
N GLY A 60 21.63 -6.39 12.13
CA GLY A 60 21.78 -4.96 12.04
C GLY A 60 20.88 -4.29 11.01
N ILE A 61 20.77 -2.96 11.10
CA ILE A 61 19.76 -2.19 10.37
C ILE A 61 19.82 -2.32 8.85
N ASN A 62 21.02 -2.40 8.28
CA ASN A 62 21.19 -2.58 6.83
C ASN A 62 20.64 -3.93 6.34
N ALA A 63 20.78 -4.99 7.13
CA ALA A 63 20.25 -6.30 6.77
C ALA A 63 18.71 -6.30 6.77
N TYR A 64 18.08 -5.63 7.76
CA TYR A 64 16.63 -5.47 7.79
C TYR A 64 16.13 -4.59 6.63
N CYS A 65 16.83 -3.49 6.32
CA CYS A 65 16.51 -2.65 5.17
C CYS A 65 16.58 -3.43 3.85
N LEU A 66 17.63 -4.23 3.63
CA LEU A 66 17.74 -5.10 2.46
C LEU A 66 16.64 -6.17 2.41
N ARG A 67 16.25 -6.74 3.55
CA ARG A 67 15.12 -7.68 3.61
C ARG A 67 13.80 -6.99 3.26
N ALA A 68 13.56 -5.78 3.77
CA ALA A 68 12.37 -5.00 3.42
C ALA A 68 12.31 -4.66 1.92
N LEU A 69 13.46 -4.33 1.31
CA LEU A 69 13.57 -4.13 -0.15
C LEU A 69 13.24 -5.41 -0.94
N SER A 70 13.70 -6.58 -0.48
CA SER A 70 13.36 -7.87 -1.10
C SER A 70 11.85 -8.12 -1.04
N LEU A 71 11.22 -7.90 0.12
CA LEU A 71 9.78 -8.09 0.30
C LEU A 71 8.96 -7.15 -0.58
N TRP A 72 9.42 -5.92 -0.78
CA TRP A 72 8.82 -5.03 -1.76
C TRP A 72 8.93 -5.56 -3.19
N GLY A 73 10.03 -6.23 -3.53
CA GLY A 73 10.17 -6.95 -4.79
C GLY A 73 9.11 -8.05 -4.95
N ASP A 74 8.85 -8.82 -3.89
CA ASP A 74 7.82 -9.88 -3.88
C ASP A 74 6.41 -9.28 -4.05
N VAL A 75 6.11 -8.17 -3.36
CA VAL A 75 4.86 -7.40 -3.56
C VAL A 75 4.75 -6.89 -4.99
N SER A 76 5.82 -6.30 -5.53
CA SER A 76 5.84 -5.78 -6.91
C SER A 76 5.60 -6.90 -7.94
N GLN A 77 6.18 -8.08 -7.71
CA GLN A 77 5.97 -9.25 -8.55
C GLN A 77 4.52 -9.76 -8.47
N TYR A 78 3.93 -9.76 -7.27
CA TYR A 78 2.52 -10.09 -7.08
C TYR A 78 1.60 -9.13 -7.85
N LEU A 79 1.82 -7.81 -7.70
CA LEU A 79 1.07 -6.77 -8.43
C LEU A 79 1.16 -6.94 -9.94
N HIS A 80 2.38 -7.16 -10.44
CA HIS A 80 2.60 -7.41 -11.86
C HIS A 80 1.83 -8.65 -12.34
N GLY A 81 1.81 -9.72 -11.54
CA GLY A 81 1.01 -10.91 -11.82
C GLY A 81 -0.48 -10.61 -11.98
N ILE A 82 -1.07 -9.88 -11.03
CA ILE A 82 -2.49 -9.48 -11.07
C ILE A 82 -2.77 -8.64 -12.31
N ARG A 83 -1.93 -7.64 -12.60
CA ARG A 83 -2.05 -6.80 -13.80
C ARG A 83 -2.00 -7.63 -15.08
N SER A 84 -1.07 -8.57 -15.18
CA SER A 84 -0.97 -9.51 -16.31
C SER A 84 -2.07 -10.59 -16.35
N GLY A 85 -3.17 -10.40 -15.62
CA GLY A 85 -4.35 -11.27 -15.66
C GLY A 85 -4.26 -12.52 -14.80
N LYS A 86 -3.24 -12.67 -13.93
CA LYS A 86 -3.18 -13.80 -12.98
C LYS A 86 -4.17 -13.57 -11.84
N LYS A 87 -5.43 -13.94 -12.08
CA LYS A 87 -6.49 -13.88 -11.07
C LYS A 87 -6.33 -14.99 -10.03
N GLU A 88 -6.61 -14.67 -8.77
CA GLU A 88 -6.63 -15.62 -7.67
C GLU A 88 -7.76 -15.33 -6.67
N ASP A 89 -8.01 -16.27 -5.76
CA ASP A 89 -8.91 -16.07 -4.62
C ASP A 89 -8.02 -15.82 -3.38
N PRO A 90 -7.70 -14.56 -3.04
CA PRO A 90 -6.63 -14.25 -2.09
C PRO A 90 -6.90 -14.74 -0.67
N TRP A 91 -8.15 -14.98 -0.30
CA TRP A 91 -8.54 -15.58 1.00
C TRP A 91 -8.19 -17.07 1.12
N VAL A 92 -7.82 -17.74 0.04
CA VAL A 92 -7.35 -19.14 0.09
C VAL A 92 -5.95 -19.18 0.71
N PRO A 93 -5.67 -20.06 1.69
CA PRO A 93 -4.37 -20.09 2.39
C PRO A 93 -3.16 -20.30 1.46
N GLU A 94 -3.33 -21.01 0.36
CA GLU A 94 -2.27 -21.32 -0.61
C GLU A 94 -2.04 -20.21 -1.66
N SER A 95 -2.81 -19.11 -1.59
CA SER A 95 -2.73 -17.97 -2.51
C SER A 95 -1.34 -17.33 -2.51
N ALA A 96 -0.99 -16.64 -3.59
CA ALA A 96 0.23 -15.85 -3.65
C ALA A 96 0.16 -14.70 -2.63
N PHE A 97 -1.01 -14.07 -2.49
CA PHE A 97 -1.30 -13.07 -1.46
C PHE A 97 -0.90 -13.53 -0.05
N HIS A 98 -1.38 -14.70 0.41
CA HIS A 98 -1.09 -15.18 1.77
C HIS A 98 0.39 -15.51 1.98
N LYS A 99 1.10 -15.98 0.95
CA LYS A 99 2.54 -16.25 1.04
C LYS A 99 3.33 -14.97 1.26
N VAL A 100 3.05 -13.92 0.47
CA VAL A 100 3.72 -12.62 0.62
C VAL A 100 3.37 -11.99 1.98
N MET A 101 2.10 -12.10 2.41
CA MET A 101 1.66 -11.60 3.72
C MET A 101 2.36 -12.34 4.88
N ALA A 102 2.51 -13.67 4.79
CA ALA A 102 3.23 -14.45 5.79
C ALA A 102 4.71 -14.04 5.89
N ASP A 103 5.37 -13.79 4.75
CA ASP A 103 6.77 -13.33 4.73
C ASP A 103 6.93 -11.93 5.35
N LEU A 104 5.95 -11.04 5.20
CA LEU A 104 5.91 -9.72 5.84
C LEU A 104 5.75 -9.85 7.36
N PHE A 105 4.85 -10.72 7.84
CA PHE A 105 4.69 -10.98 9.28
C PHE A 105 5.91 -11.67 9.89
N GLU A 106 6.55 -12.59 9.16
CA GLU A 106 7.78 -13.23 9.60
C GLU A 106 8.92 -12.22 9.73
N PHE A 107 8.99 -11.24 8.81
CA PHE A 107 9.92 -10.13 8.91
C PHE A 107 9.67 -9.28 10.17
N GLU A 108 8.43 -8.88 10.42
CA GLU A 108 8.08 -8.12 11.63
C GLU A 108 8.40 -8.89 12.91
N ALA A 109 8.05 -10.18 12.97
CA ALA A 109 8.30 -11.03 14.13
C ALA A 109 9.79 -11.25 14.43
N ARG A 110 10.66 -11.14 13.42
CA ARG A 110 12.12 -11.26 13.55
C ARG A 110 12.83 -9.93 13.79
N LEU A 111 12.13 -8.81 13.63
CA LEU A 111 12.73 -7.49 13.81
C LEU A 111 13.11 -7.30 15.28
N ASP A 112 14.40 -7.03 15.52
CA ASP A 112 14.87 -6.74 16.88
C ASP A 112 14.13 -5.52 17.44
N PRO A 113 13.54 -5.61 18.66
CA PRO A 113 12.78 -4.53 19.25
C PRO A 113 13.50 -3.18 19.28
N ARG A 114 14.84 -3.16 19.31
CA ARG A 114 15.64 -1.93 19.25
C ARG A 114 15.35 -1.07 18.02
N TYR A 115 14.83 -1.65 16.94
CA TYR A 115 14.52 -0.97 15.68
C TYR A 115 13.05 -0.56 15.56
N PHE A 116 12.21 -0.89 16.53
CA PHE A 116 10.81 -0.46 16.54
C PHE A 116 10.72 1.06 16.62
N PHE A 117 9.75 1.63 15.89
CA PHE A 117 9.49 3.07 15.86
C PHE A 117 9.42 3.71 17.25
N ARG A 118 8.70 3.08 18.17
CA ARG A 118 8.58 3.53 19.57
C ARG A 118 9.89 3.48 20.37
N ASN A 119 10.80 2.57 20.04
CA ASN A 119 12.01 2.31 20.83
C ASN A 119 13.20 3.16 20.37
N VAL A 120 13.22 3.57 19.10
CA VAL A 120 14.24 4.51 18.60
C VAL A 120 13.93 5.97 18.92
N SER A 121 12.69 6.27 19.35
CA SER A 121 12.19 7.60 19.67
C SER A 121 12.46 8.62 18.57
N PHE A 122 12.22 8.25 17.31
CA PHE A 122 12.58 9.05 16.13
C PHE A 122 12.10 10.50 16.22
N CYS A 123 10.84 10.72 16.64
CA CYS A 123 10.25 12.05 16.79
C CYS A 123 10.88 12.91 17.89
N ASP A 124 11.61 12.31 18.83
CA ASP A 124 12.26 12.99 19.96
C ASP A 124 13.74 13.30 19.67
N ARG A 125 14.26 12.93 18.48
CA ARG A 125 15.65 13.16 18.08
C ARG A 125 15.88 14.58 17.58
N SER A 126 17.12 15.05 17.70
CA SER A 126 17.52 16.34 17.12
C SER A 126 17.94 16.20 15.65
N LEU A 127 17.65 17.20 14.82
CA LEU A 127 18.12 17.23 13.42
C LEU A 127 19.64 17.02 13.32
N ALA A 128 20.43 17.64 14.20
CA ALA A 128 21.88 17.51 14.21
C ALA A 128 22.36 16.05 14.43
N GLU A 129 21.65 15.29 15.26
CA GLU A 129 21.91 13.86 15.45
C GLU A 129 21.53 13.06 14.21
N LEU A 130 20.34 13.32 13.65
CA LEU A 130 19.87 12.62 12.44
C LEU A 130 20.84 12.81 11.27
N GLU A 131 21.34 14.03 11.09
CA GLU A 131 22.32 14.39 10.05
C GLU A 131 23.69 13.74 10.28
N ARG A 132 24.15 13.69 11.55
CA ARG A 132 25.43 13.08 11.90
C ARG A 132 25.41 11.56 11.70
N ASP A 133 24.31 10.92 12.07
CA ASP A 133 24.19 9.45 12.14
C ASP A 133 23.33 8.89 10.99
N ARG A 134 23.39 9.52 9.81
CA ARG A 134 22.60 9.15 8.60
C ARG A 134 22.77 7.68 8.19
N GLU A 135 23.95 7.09 8.41
CA GLU A 135 24.22 5.68 8.11
C GLU A 135 23.30 4.71 8.86
N PHE A 136 22.73 5.15 9.99
CA PHE A 136 21.70 4.43 10.72
C PHE A 136 20.30 4.88 10.29
N TRP A 137 20.05 6.20 10.29
CA TRP A 137 18.69 6.74 10.12
C TRP A 137 18.13 6.56 8.72
N THR A 138 18.97 6.62 7.68
CA THR A 138 18.53 6.41 6.30
C THR A 138 18.03 4.97 6.07
N PRO A 139 18.79 3.90 6.33
CA PRO A 139 18.28 2.55 6.17
C PRO A 139 17.16 2.23 7.15
N TRP A 140 17.15 2.82 8.36
CA TRP A 140 16.03 2.65 9.29
C TRP A 140 14.73 3.25 8.75
N LEU A 141 14.76 4.49 8.27
CA LEU A 141 13.59 5.13 7.67
C LEU A 141 13.10 4.34 6.46
N LEU A 142 13.99 3.99 5.54
CA LEU A 142 13.62 3.23 4.34
C LEU A 142 12.99 1.88 4.70
N MET A 143 13.53 1.16 5.69
CA MET A 143 12.94 -0.06 6.22
C MET A 143 11.52 0.18 6.76
N GLN A 144 11.30 1.23 7.56
CA GLN A 144 9.97 1.57 8.10
C GLN A 144 8.97 1.89 6.97
N PHE A 145 9.37 2.73 6.01
CA PHE A 145 8.55 3.05 4.84
C PHE A 145 8.15 1.78 4.08
N LEU A 146 9.12 0.92 3.78
CA LEU A 146 8.88 -0.31 3.02
C LEU A 146 7.97 -1.30 3.76
N SER A 147 8.18 -1.47 5.06
CA SER A 147 7.41 -2.44 5.87
C SER A 147 5.93 -2.08 5.89
N HIS A 148 5.61 -0.80 6.06
CA HIS A 148 4.22 -0.34 6.00
C HIS A 148 3.70 -0.26 4.56
N ALA A 149 4.47 0.29 3.63
CA ALA A 149 4.02 0.43 2.24
C ALA A 149 3.74 -0.93 1.59
N ALA A 150 4.55 -1.96 1.86
CA ALA A 150 4.34 -3.31 1.34
C ALA A 150 2.97 -3.87 1.79
N LEU A 151 2.63 -3.75 3.08
CA LEU A 151 1.33 -4.18 3.62
C LEU A 151 0.17 -3.36 3.05
N ALA A 152 0.36 -2.05 2.90
CA ALA A 152 -0.66 -1.18 2.31
C ALA A 152 -0.93 -1.50 0.84
N VAL A 153 0.13 -1.63 0.02
CA VAL A 153 0.03 -1.93 -1.41
C VAL A 153 -0.50 -3.35 -1.63
N LEU A 154 -0.07 -4.34 -0.83
CA LEU A 154 -0.59 -5.70 -0.94
C LEU A 154 -2.11 -5.76 -0.75
N ASN A 155 -2.65 -4.89 0.11
CA ASN A 155 -4.08 -4.73 0.39
C ASN A 155 -4.76 -3.62 -0.43
N HIS A 156 -4.13 -3.12 -1.49
CA HIS A 156 -4.63 -1.97 -2.24
C HIS A 156 -6.03 -2.28 -2.86
N PRO A 157 -7.05 -1.42 -2.69
CA PRO A 157 -8.42 -1.69 -3.14
C PRO A 157 -8.55 -2.12 -4.61
N LEU A 158 -7.83 -1.45 -5.52
CA LEU A 158 -7.81 -1.79 -6.94
C LEU A 158 -7.39 -3.25 -7.23
N ILE A 159 -6.39 -3.76 -6.50
CA ILE A 159 -5.86 -5.12 -6.74
C ILE A 159 -6.96 -6.14 -6.44
N HIS A 160 -7.71 -5.94 -5.37
CA HIS A 160 -8.80 -6.83 -4.97
C HIS A 160 -10.06 -6.63 -5.82
N LEU A 161 -10.24 -5.48 -6.45
CA LEU A 161 -11.30 -5.26 -7.43
C LEU A 161 -11.09 -6.02 -8.74
N MET A 162 -9.85 -6.14 -9.17
CA MET A 162 -9.51 -6.71 -10.49
C MET A 162 -8.95 -8.13 -10.42
N GLY A 163 -8.41 -8.52 -9.26
CA GLY A 163 -7.61 -9.72 -9.09
C GLY A 163 -8.40 -10.99 -8.74
N PHE A 164 -9.70 -10.90 -8.47
CA PHE A 164 -10.48 -12.08 -8.07
C PHE A 164 -10.71 -13.05 -9.22
N LYS A 165 -10.45 -14.33 -8.94
CA LYS A 165 -10.72 -15.44 -9.87
C LYS A 165 -12.20 -15.80 -9.88
N THR A 166 -12.83 -15.83 -8.71
CA THR A 166 -14.25 -16.10 -8.56
C THR A 166 -15.06 -14.84 -8.32
N ASN A 167 -16.37 -14.91 -8.55
CA ASN A 167 -17.30 -13.83 -8.21
C ASN A 167 -17.63 -13.78 -6.71
N ILE A 168 -17.19 -14.78 -5.94
CA ILE A 168 -17.40 -14.82 -4.48
C ILE A 168 -16.44 -13.81 -3.84
N ARG A 169 -16.94 -13.01 -2.91
CA ARG A 169 -16.10 -12.04 -2.19
C ARG A 169 -16.40 -12.11 -0.70
N PRO A 170 -15.56 -12.79 0.11
CA PRO A 170 -15.82 -12.91 1.54
C PRO A 170 -15.75 -11.54 2.21
N ARG A 171 -16.86 -11.09 2.79
CA ARG A 171 -17.01 -9.74 3.37
C ARG A 171 -15.93 -9.41 4.41
N LEU A 172 -15.64 -10.36 5.30
CA LEU A 172 -14.62 -10.19 6.34
C LEU A 172 -13.22 -9.96 5.75
N PHE A 173 -12.88 -10.68 4.68
CA PHE A 173 -11.60 -10.51 3.99
C PHE A 173 -11.50 -9.09 3.40
N LEU A 174 -12.57 -8.63 2.75
CA LEU A 174 -12.60 -7.28 2.16
C LEU A 174 -12.51 -6.16 3.18
N GLN A 175 -13.23 -6.30 4.29
CA GLN A 175 -13.14 -5.36 5.40
C GLN A 175 -11.70 -5.30 5.91
N HIS A 176 -11.09 -6.46 6.16
CA HIS A 176 -9.70 -6.54 6.62
C HIS A 176 -8.73 -5.88 5.63
N THR A 177 -8.87 -6.16 4.34
CA THR A 177 -8.07 -5.52 3.28
C THR A 177 -8.14 -3.99 3.35
N VAL A 178 -9.34 -3.43 3.43
CA VAL A 178 -9.52 -1.96 3.45
C VAL A 178 -8.94 -1.35 4.74
N GLU A 179 -9.14 -2.00 5.89
CA GLU A 179 -8.57 -1.57 7.17
C GLU A 179 -7.03 -1.61 7.16
N GLN A 180 -6.43 -2.68 6.64
CA GLN A 180 -4.97 -2.80 6.52
C GLN A 180 -4.39 -1.74 5.58
N ALA A 181 -5.01 -1.53 4.41
CA ALA A 181 -4.59 -0.50 3.47
C ALA A 181 -4.59 0.88 4.13
N LEU A 182 -5.69 1.27 4.78
CA LEU A 182 -5.82 2.56 5.44
C LEU A 182 -4.82 2.72 6.60
N TYR A 183 -4.70 1.70 7.46
CA TYR A 183 -3.81 1.72 8.62
C TYR A 183 -2.35 1.91 8.23
N HIS A 184 -1.86 1.09 7.30
CA HIS A 184 -0.47 1.13 6.89
C HIS A 184 -0.14 2.37 6.04
N THR A 185 -1.07 2.85 5.21
CA THR A 185 -0.92 4.14 4.54
C THR A 185 -0.83 5.30 5.55
N GLY A 186 -1.65 5.29 6.60
CA GLY A 186 -1.57 6.29 7.67
C GLY A 186 -0.20 6.32 8.37
N TRP A 187 0.44 5.17 8.57
CA TRP A 187 1.80 5.10 9.10
C TRP A 187 2.84 5.72 8.16
N VAL A 188 2.74 5.48 6.85
CA VAL A 188 3.64 6.09 5.86
C VAL A 188 3.48 7.62 5.85
N VAL A 189 2.26 8.13 5.89
CA VAL A 189 1.99 9.58 6.00
C VAL A 189 2.59 10.14 7.29
N ARG A 190 2.39 9.45 8.43
CA ARG A 190 2.97 9.85 9.71
C ARG A 190 4.50 9.90 9.67
N LEU A 191 5.14 8.92 9.03
CA LEU A 191 6.60 8.87 8.89
C LEU A 191 7.12 10.07 8.11
N ILE A 192 6.53 10.38 6.94
CA ILE A 192 6.99 11.52 6.14
C ILE A 192 6.71 12.86 6.81
N SER A 193 5.55 13.02 7.48
CA SER A 193 5.25 14.20 8.29
C SER A 193 6.23 14.36 9.45
N SER A 194 6.68 13.26 10.07
CA SER A 194 7.67 13.30 11.13
C SER A 194 9.04 13.78 10.62
N CYS A 195 9.47 13.30 9.45
CA CYS A 195 10.67 13.82 8.78
C CYS A 195 10.55 15.33 8.52
N GLN A 196 9.39 15.79 8.03
CA GLN A 196 9.13 17.21 7.79
C GLN A 196 9.22 18.03 9.07
N ALA A 197 8.55 17.58 10.15
CA ALA A 197 8.52 18.27 11.43
C ALA A 197 9.92 18.40 12.06
N LEU A 198 10.78 17.39 11.84
CA LEU A 198 12.18 17.39 12.29
C LEU A 198 13.11 18.19 11.38
N GLY A 199 12.65 18.62 10.20
CA GLY A 199 13.50 19.22 9.16
C GLY A 199 14.48 18.24 8.52
N PHE A 200 14.27 16.93 8.70
CA PHE A 200 15.13 15.90 8.15
C PHE A 200 14.74 15.61 6.69
N VAL A 201 15.58 16.04 5.75
CA VAL A 201 15.27 15.93 4.33
C VAL A 201 15.62 14.53 3.81
N VAL A 202 14.59 13.86 3.28
CA VAL A 202 14.67 12.54 2.64
C VAL A 202 14.82 12.73 1.14
N HIS A 203 16.03 12.56 0.59
CA HIS A 203 16.32 12.73 -0.84
C HIS A 203 16.26 11.40 -1.64
N ASP A 204 15.41 10.47 -1.22
CA ASP A 204 15.32 9.14 -1.82
C ASP A 204 14.19 9.08 -2.87
N PRO A 205 14.50 8.87 -4.16
CA PRO A 205 13.47 8.78 -5.20
C PRO A 205 12.54 7.56 -5.01
N PHE A 206 13.03 6.50 -4.37
CA PHE A 206 12.26 5.30 -4.09
C PHE A 206 11.21 5.55 -3.00
N ILE A 207 11.54 6.37 -1.99
CA ILE A 207 10.54 6.87 -1.05
C ILE A 207 9.49 7.70 -1.80
N GLY A 208 9.89 8.52 -2.77
CA GLY A 208 8.96 9.19 -3.67
C GLY A 208 7.95 8.22 -4.31
N GLN A 209 8.41 7.11 -4.90
CA GLN A 209 7.55 6.09 -5.50
C GLN A 209 6.59 5.43 -4.49
N ILE A 210 7.07 5.15 -3.28
CA ILE A 210 6.24 4.67 -2.17
C ILE A 210 5.13 5.68 -1.87
N LEU A 211 5.44 6.98 -1.78
CA LEU A 211 4.45 8.01 -1.49
C LEU A 211 3.39 8.12 -2.59
N VAL A 212 3.76 8.04 -3.88
CA VAL A 212 2.74 8.05 -4.95
C VAL A 212 1.84 6.81 -4.86
N SER A 213 2.40 5.64 -4.53
CA SER A 213 1.63 4.40 -4.32
C SER A 213 0.66 4.51 -3.14
N MET A 214 1.04 5.21 -2.07
CA MET A 214 0.12 5.49 -0.95
C MET A 214 -0.98 6.47 -1.35
N ALA A 215 -0.64 7.46 -2.18
CA ALA A 215 -1.61 8.44 -2.64
C ALA A 215 -2.74 7.80 -3.46
N THR A 216 -2.48 6.73 -4.22
CA THR A 216 -3.55 6.01 -4.94
C THR A 216 -4.52 5.29 -4.00
N ILE A 217 -4.04 4.80 -2.85
CA ILE A 217 -4.89 4.24 -1.79
C ILE A 217 -5.76 5.34 -1.19
N ILE A 218 -5.13 6.44 -0.74
CA ILE A 218 -5.83 7.60 -0.16
C ILE A 218 -6.88 8.15 -1.11
N TRP A 219 -6.60 8.14 -2.42
CA TRP A 219 -7.54 8.61 -3.43
C TRP A 219 -8.89 7.87 -3.36
N PHE A 220 -8.92 6.56 -3.16
CA PHE A 220 -10.18 5.84 -2.95
C PHE A 220 -10.91 6.30 -1.69
N PHE A 221 -10.18 6.54 -0.60
CA PHE A 221 -10.78 6.93 0.68
C PHE A 221 -11.33 8.36 0.68
N GLN A 222 -10.97 9.22 -0.27
CA GLN A 222 -11.61 10.53 -0.43
C GLN A 222 -13.11 10.41 -0.78
N PHE A 223 -13.54 9.28 -1.33
CA PHE A 223 -14.94 9.01 -1.67
C PHE A 223 -15.69 8.27 -0.53
N ALA A 224 -15.05 8.01 0.61
CA ALA A 224 -15.71 7.32 1.71
C ALA A 224 -16.99 8.05 2.17
N ARG A 225 -18.05 7.30 2.47
CA ARG A 225 -19.29 7.85 3.06
C ARG A 225 -19.05 8.49 4.42
N ASP A 226 -18.19 7.89 5.23
CA ASP A 226 -17.76 8.46 6.51
C ASP A 226 -16.95 9.75 6.25
N GLU A 227 -17.52 10.89 6.67
CA GLU A 227 -16.93 12.21 6.46
C GLU A 227 -15.57 12.36 7.17
N SER A 228 -15.39 11.71 8.32
CA SER A 228 -14.12 11.75 9.05
C SER A 228 -13.01 11.09 8.24
N VAL A 229 -13.30 9.94 7.63
CA VAL A 229 -12.37 9.19 6.78
C VAL A 229 -12.08 9.94 5.50
N SER A 230 -13.10 10.46 4.84
CA SER A 230 -12.92 11.28 3.62
C SER A 230 -12.10 12.54 3.89
N LYS A 231 -12.38 13.27 4.97
CA LYS A 231 -11.64 14.46 5.36
C LYS A 231 -10.18 14.14 5.67
N THR A 232 -9.91 13.11 6.48
CA THR A 232 -8.54 12.67 6.76
C THR A 232 -7.80 12.22 5.50
N ALA A 233 -8.50 11.58 4.55
CA ALA A 233 -7.91 11.24 3.26
C ALA A 233 -7.52 12.48 2.45
N VAL A 234 -8.36 13.52 2.40
CA VAL A 234 -8.03 14.80 1.74
C VAL A 234 -6.82 15.45 2.41
N GLU A 235 -6.77 15.49 3.74
CA GLU A 235 -5.64 16.07 4.49
C GLU A 235 -4.34 15.32 4.22
N ASN A 236 -4.37 13.99 4.27
CA ASN A 236 -3.21 13.15 3.99
C ASN A 236 -2.76 13.26 2.52
N MET A 237 -3.70 13.39 1.58
CA MET A 237 -3.38 13.63 0.17
C MET A 237 -2.57 14.92 0.00
N ASN A 238 -3.00 16.02 0.64
CA ASN A 238 -2.29 17.29 0.57
C ASN A 238 -0.85 17.20 1.11
N VAL A 239 -0.65 16.43 2.19
CA VAL A 239 0.69 16.15 2.73
C VAL A 239 1.54 15.45 1.67
N LEU A 240 1.03 14.36 1.08
CA LEU A 240 1.78 13.60 0.07
C LEU A 240 2.08 14.42 -1.18
N GLU A 241 1.12 15.17 -1.72
CA GLU A 241 1.34 16.01 -2.91
C GLU A 241 2.38 17.11 -2.67
N SER A 242 2.39 17.71 -1.48
CA SER A 242 3.39 18.73 -1.11
C SER A 242 4.80 18.13 -1.12
N HIS A 243 4.96 16.96 -0.50
CA HIS A 243 6.25 16.25 -0.48
C HIS A 243 6.69 15.78 -1.87
N LEU A 244 5.78 15.20 -2.64
CA LEU A 244 6.06 14.74 -4.01
C LEU A 244 6.44 15.91 -4.92
N SER A 245 5.79 17.06 -4.77
CA SER A 245 6.14 18.27 -5.52
C SER A 245 7.59 18.69 -5.25
N GLN A 246 8.03 18.67 -3.99
CA GLN A 246 9.42 18.97 -3.62
C GLN A 246 10.40 17.94 -4.19
N LEU A 247 10.12 16.64 -4.04
CA LEU A 247 10.99 15.58 -4.56
C LEU A 247 11.11 15.61 -6.09
N SER A 248 10.01 15.92 -6.79
CA SER A 248 9.97 15.97 -8.25
C SER A 248 10.88 17.04 -8.85
N MET A 249 11.25 18.08 -8.08
CA MET A 249 12.23 19.09 -8.52
C MET A 249 13.63 18.49 -8.70
N THR A 250 13.94 17.41 -7.97
CA THR A 250 15.22 16.70 -8.08
C THR A 250 15.10 15.49 -9.01
N TRP A 251 13.95 14.82 -9.01
CA TRP A 251 13.74 13.54 -9.67
C TRP A 251 12.62 13.63 -10.73
N PRO A 252 12.94 13.87 -12.01
CA PRO A 252 11.93 14.13 -13.06
C PRO A 252 10.91 13.01 -13.26
N HIS A 253 11.28 11.75 -13.02
CA HIS A 253 10.35 10.63 -13.14
C HIS A 253 9.22 10.68 -12.09
N LEU A 254 9.46 11.28 -10.91
CA LEU A 254 8.42 11.53 -9.91
C LEU A 254 7.45 12.63 -10.35
N LEU A 255 7.89 13.58 -11.19
CA LEU A 255 6.99 14.59 -11.75
C LEU A 255 5.91 13.93 -12.62
N CYS A 256 6.32 12.98 -13.46
CA CYS A 256 5.37 12.23 -14.30
C CYS A 256 4.35 11.46 -13.46
N ALA A 257 4.78 10.83 -12.35
CA ALA A 257 3.88 10.10 -11.47
C ALA A 257 2.93 11.06 -10.71
N LEU A 258 3.42 12.23 -10.30
CA LEU A 258 2.64 13.30 -9.68
C LEU A 258 1.60 13.88 -10.64
N GLU A 259 1.91 14.02 -11.93
CA GLU A 259 0.95 14.46 -12.95
C GLU A 259 -0.20 13.45 -13.10
N GLN A 260 0.10 12.14 -13.14
CA GLN A 260 -0.95 11.10 -13.15
C GLN A 260 -1.80 11.14 -11.88
N LEU A 261 -1.20 11.38 -10.71
CA LEU A 261 -1.93 11.54 -9.46
C LEU A 261 -2.85 12.77 -9.48
N ARG A 262 -2.40 13.91 -10.04
CA ARG A 262 -3.22 15.12 -10.18
C ARG A 262 -4.40 14.91 -11.12
N GLU A 263 -4.22 14.13 -12.19
CA GLU A 263 -5.36 13.74 -13.04
C GLU A 263 -6.42 12.95 -12.26
N LEU A 264 -6.02 12.10 -11.33
CA LEU A 264 -6.94 11.41 -10.42
C LEU A 264 -7.60 12.40 -9.44
N GLN A 265 -6.87 13.39 -8.91
CA GLN A 265 -7.45 14.42 -8.05
C GLN A 265 -8.55 15.22 -8.73
N VAL A 266 -8.40 15.56 -10.00
CA VAL A 266 -9.46 16.26 -10.76
C VAL A 266 -10.75 15.44 -10.77
N ILE A 267 -10.68 14.11 -10.84
CA ILE A 267 -11.87 13.24 -10.74
C ILE A 267 -12.51 13.37 -9.35
N ALA A 268 -11.69 13.35 -8.29
CA ALA A 268 -12.16 13.49 -6.91
C ALA A 268 -12.79 14.88 -6.64
N GLU A 269 -12.19 15.95 -7.16
CA GLU A 269 -12.68 17.32 -7.02
C GLU A 269 -14.00 17.53 -7.75
N ASN A 270 -14.12 17.03 -8.99
CA ASN A 270 -15.37 17.10 -9.73
C ASN A 270 -16.50 16.41 -8.97
N LYS A 271 -16.20 15.26 -8.35
CA LYS A 271 -17.15 14.50 -7.54
C LYS A 271 -17.60 15.21 -6.26
N LYS A 272 -16.80 16.12 -5.69
CA LYS A 272 -17.23 16.92 -4.52
C LYS A 272 -18.43 17.83 -4.84
N ASN A 273 -18.58 18.22 -6.11
CA ASN A 273 -19.68 19.06 -6.57
C ASN A 273 -20.98 18.28 -6.86
N ASP A 274 -20.92 16.95 -6.89
CA ASP A 274 -22.09 16.10 -7.08
C ASP A 274 -22.96 16.06 -5.81
N ASN A 275 -24.20 15.57 -5.97
CA ASN A 275 -25.12 15.33 -4.86
C ASN A 275 -24.45 14.48 -3.76
N PRO A 276 -24.70 14.76 -2.47
CA PRO A 276 -24.08 14.03 -1.35
C PRO A 276 -24.23 12.51 -1.46
N ASN A 277 -25.37 12.01 -1.95
CA ASN A 277 -25.63 10.59 -2.14
C ASN A 277 -24.76 9.93 -3.22
N ASP A 278 -24.27 10.69 -4.20
CA ASP A 278 -23.47 10.19 -5.33
C ASP A 278 -21.96 10.31 -5.09
N ARG A 279 -21.54 10.98 -4.00
CA ARG A 279 -20.12 11.18 -3.64
C ARG A 279 -19.41 9.89 -3.28
N ALA A 280 -20.16 8.89 -2.84
CA ALA A 280 -19.64 7.57 -2.53
C ALA A 280 -19.30 6.74 -3.77
N GLN A 281 -19.61 7.22 -4.99
CA GLN A 281 -19.34 6.50 -6.22
C GLN A 281 -18.35 7.25 -7.11
N VAL A 282 -17.33 6.54 -7.59
CA VAL A 282 -16.34 7.06 -8.53
C VAL A 282 -16.27 6.19 -9.78
N ILE A 283 -16.10 6.84 -10.93
CA ILE A 283 -15.85 6.17 -12.21
C ILE A 283 -14.47 6.60 -12.71
N PHE A 284 -13.59 5.64 -13.01
CA PHE A 284 -12.23 5.94 -13.46
C PHE A 284 -11.65 4.79 -14.30
N GLN A 285 -10.55 5.08 -14.99
CA GLN A 285 -9.78 4.07 -15.73
C GLN A 285 -8.75 3.42 -14.81
N PRO A 286 -8.77 2.09 -14.60
CA PRO A 286 -7.79 1.39 -13.77
C PRO A 286 -6.34 1.66 -14.19
N LEU A 287 -6.09 1.84 -15.49
CA LEU A 287 -4.76 2.11 -16.03
C LEU A 287 -4.09 3.33 -15.39
N LYS A 288 -4.84 4.37 -15.02
CA LYS A 288 -4.29 5.57 -14.37
C LYS A 288 -3.60 5.23 -13.04
N ILE A 289 -4.17 4.30 -12.28
CA ILE A 289 -3.59 3.83 -11.02
C ILE A 289 -2.47 2.83 -11.30
N TRP A 290 -2.62 1.90 -12.25
CA TRP A 290 -1.57 0.94 -12.60
C TRP A 290 -0.28 1.62 -13.09
N ARG A 291 -0.39 2.73 -13.83
CA ARG A 291 0.76 3.55 -14.23
C ARG A 291 1.58 4.05 -13.04
N ILE A 292 0.94 4.26 -11.90
CA ILE A 292 1.60 4.69 -10.66
C ILE A 292 2.18 3.48 -9.92
N LEU A 293 1.40 2.40 -9.79
CA LEU A 293 1.78 1.23 -8.99
C LEU A 293 2.83 0.33 -9.65
N ASP A 294 2.92 0.34 -10.99
CA ASP A 294 3.91 -0.44 -11.75
C ASP A 294 4.82 0.52 -12.56
N PRO A 295 6.00 0.88 -12.00
CA PRO A 295 6.93 1.80 -12.65
C PRO A 295 7.46 1.31 -14.00
N THR A 296 7.35 0.00 -14.30
CA THR A 296 7.76 -0.52 -15.61
C THR A 296 6.90 0.05 -16.74
N ILE A 297 5.62 0.33 -16.48
CA ILE A 297 4.69 0.95 -17.44
C ILE A 297 5.15 2.37 -17.77
N MET A 298 5.54 3.15 -16.77
CA MET A 298 6.03 4.52 -16.99
C MET A 298 7.31 4.54 -17.84
N CYS A 299 8.22 3.60 -17.58
CA CYS A 299 9.48 3.49 -18.32
C CYS A 299 9.29 3.08 -19.79
N GLN A 300 8.28 2.25 -20.08
CA GLN A 300 7.96 1.82 -21.45
C GLN A 300 7.39 2.96 -22.30
N ILE A 301 6.53 3.81 -21.71
CA ILE A 301 5.96 4.98 -22.41
C ILE A 301 7.04 6.00 -22.77
N GLN A 302 7.99 6.25 -21.86
CA GLN A 302 9.07 7.23 -22.08
C GLN A 302 10.13 6.76 -23.08
N SER A 303 10.31 5.43 -23.24
CA SER A 303 11.36 4.86 -24.09
C SER A 303 10.90 4.57 -25.53
N GLY A 304 9.60 4.74 -25.84
CA GLY A 304 9.06 4.45 -27.18
C GLY A 304 9.23 2.99 -27.62
N SER A 305 9.55 2.08 -26.69
CA SER A 305 9.72 0.66 -26.99
C SER A 305 8.36 0.02 -27.29
N PRO A 306 8.28 -0.91 -28.27
CA PRO A 306 7.03 -1.60 -28.57
C PRO A 306 6.57 -2.37 -27.32
N MET A 307 5.31 -2.17 -26.92
CA MET A 307 4.65 -3.00 -25.92
C MET A 307 4.81 -4.47 -26.29
N SER A 308 5.12 -5.32 -25.30
CA SER A 308 5.26 -6.75 -25.54
C SER A 308 3.93 -7.32 -26.07
N VAL A 309 3.95 -8.46 -26.76
CA VAL A 309 2.73 -9.08 -27.31
C VAL A 309 1.70 -9.40 -26.21
N ALA A 310 2.14 -9.55 -24.95
CA ALA A 310 1.26 -9.69 -23.78
C ALA A 310 0.62 -8.36 -23.34
N ASP A 311 1.29 -7.22 -23.55
CA ASP A 311 0.77 -5.88 -23.24
C ASP A 311 -0.13 -5.32 -24.39
N GLN A 312 -0.08 -5.91 -25.59
CA GLN A 312 -0.95 -5.49 -26.71
C GLN A 312 -2.40 -5.95 -26.55
N ASP A 313 -2.64 -7.14 -25.97
CA ASP A 313 -3.99 -7.61 -25.62
C ASP A 313 -4.59 -6.76 -24.47
N ASP A 314 -3.74 -6.22 -23.60
CA ASP A 314 -4.10 -5.34 -22.49
C ASP A 314 -4.65 -3.99 -22.99
N SER A 315 -4.24 -3.51 -24.16
CA SER A 315 -4.68 -2.21 -24.71
C SER A 315 -6.15 -2.17 -25.14
N GLN A 316 -6.79 -3.32 -25.41
CA GLN A 316 -8.21 -3.39 -25.75
C GLN A 316 -9.12 -3.55 -24.51
N SER A 317 -8.64 -4.12 -23.39
CA SER A 317 -9.36 -4.13 -22.10
C SER A 317 -9.04 -2.92 -21.20
N SER A 318 -8.02 -2.13 -21.56
CA SER A 318 -7.49 -1.04 -20.72
C SER A 318 -8.15 0.33 -20.94
N SER A 319 -9.10 0.48 -21.88
CA SER A 319 -9.92 1.71 -22.00
C SER A 319 -11.14 1.71 -21.08
N ASP A 320 -11.46 0.58 -20.48
CA ASP A 320 -12.72 0.38 -19.78
C ASP A 320 -12.72 1.14 -18.45
N MET A 321 -13.77 1.95 -18.29
CA MET A 321 -14.04 2.67 -17.06
C MET A 321 -14.65 1.70 -16.07
N ILE A 322 -14.16 1.70 -14.82
CA ILE A 322 -14.79 0.95 -13.73
C ILE A 322 -15.55 1.90 -12.82
N ARG A 323 -16.71 1.46 -12.32
CA ARG A 323 -17.49 2.14 -11.30
C ARG A 323 -17.23 1.50 -9.94
N VAL A 324 -16.93 2.32 -8.94
CA VAL A 324 -16.58 1.88 -7.59
C VAL A 324 -17.40 2.68 -6.57
N ALA A 325 -18.06 1.99 -5.63
CA ALA A 325 -18.86 2.59 -4.56
C ALA A 325 -18.20 2.40 -3.17
N THR A 326 -17.59 3.41 -2.59
CA THR A 326 -16.83 3.33 -1.33
C THR A 326 -17.71 3.56 -0.10
N THR A 327 -18.35 2.51 0.42
CA THR A 327 -19.12 2.57 1.67
C THR A 327 -18.29 2.03 2.85
N PHE A 328 -17.25 2.78 3.23
CA PHE A 328 -16.55 2.53 4.49
C PHE A 328 -17.34 3.19 5.63
N VAL A 329 -17.72 2.41 6.63
CA VAL A 329 -18.42 2.86 7.84
C VAL A 329 -17.73 2.23 9.05
N HIS A 330 -17.25 3.03 9.99
CA HIS A 330 -16.63 2.50 11.21
C HIS A 330 -17.73 1.90 12.13
N PRO A 331 -17.57 0.68 12.67
CA PRO A 331 -18.63 0.00 13.47
C PRO A 331 -19.05 0.69 14.77
N VAL A 332 -18.41 1.81 15.13
CA VAL A 332 -18.54 2.51 16.43
C VAL A 332 -18.99 3.96 16.24
N VAL A 333 -19.52 4.32 15.07
CA VAL A 333 -20.24 5.58 14.94
C VAL A 333 -21.62 5.35 15.56
N GLU A 334 -21.79 5.79 16.81
CA GLU A 334 -23.12 6.00 17.37
C GLU A 334 -23.80 7.07 16.50
N ASP A 335 -24.90 6.73 15.85
CA ASP A 335 -25.73 7.68 15.11
C ASP A 335 -26.07 8.83 16.06
N GLN A 336 -25.57 10.03 15.77
CA GLN A 336 -26.05 11.23 16.45
C GLN A 336 -27.47 11.50 15.95
N ASP A 337 -28.46 11.11 16.75
CA ASP A 337 -29.86 11.53 16.77
C ASP A 337 -30.34 12.32 15.53
N GLU A 338 -30.87 11.62 14.52
CA GLU A 338 -31.79 12.22 13.54
C GLU A 338 -33.15 12.46 14.24
N PRO A 339 -33.67 13.70 14.28
CA PRO A 339 -34.93 13.97 14.96
C PRO A 339 -36.12 13.54 14.09
N GLY A 340 -36.69 12.39 14.45
CA GLY A 340 -38.12 12.07 14.28
C GLY A 340 -38.60 11.69 12.88
N GLN A 341 -38.81 10.40 12.66
CA GLN A 341 -39.77 9.91 11.68
C GLN A 341 -40.65 8.81 12.31
N ASP A 342 -41.95 9.06 12.29
CA ASP A 342 -42.99 8.18 12.80
C ASP A 342 -42.95 6.79 12.14
N PHE A 343 -42.96 5.75 12.98
CA PHE A 343 -43.08 4.36 12.54
C PHE A 343 -44.47 4.08 11.97
N ALA A 344 -44.57 3.94 10.65
CA ALA A 344 -45.67 3.26 9.98
C ALA A 344 -45.22 1.86 9.52
N LEU A 345 -45.91 0.82 9.99
CA LEU A 345 -45.66 -0.58 9.66
C LEU A 345 -46.16 -0.88 8.24
N GLU A 346 -45.25 -1.18 7.30
CA GLU A 346 -45.60 -1.85 6.04
C GLU A 346 -44.95 -3.24 5.95
N THR A 347 -45.74 -4.21 5.47
CA THR A 347 -45.43 -5.65 5.38
C THR A 347 -44.42 -5.99 4.28
N PRO A 348 -43.49 -6.95 4.49
CA PRO A 348 -42.43 -7.25 3.52
C PRO A 348 -42.96 -8.12 2.36
N SER A 349 -42.65 -7.73 1.12
CA SER A 349 -42.77 -8.58 -0.06
C SER A 349 -41.41 -9.20 -0.39
N TYR A 350 -41.38 -10.54 -0.49
CA TYR A 350 -40.17 -11.27 -0.89
C TYR A 350 -40.04 -11.25 -2.42
N ASN A 351 -38.99 -10.61 -2.94
CA ASN A 351 -38.57 -10.77 -4.32
C ASN A 351 -37.27 -11.58 -4.38
N TYR A 352 -37.26 -12.62 -5.23
CA TYR A 352 -36.07 -13.42 -5.55
C TYR A 352 -35.09 -12.64 -6.44
N PRO A 353 -33.76 -12.89 -6.36
CA PRO A 353 -32.78 -12.17 -7.18
C PRO A 353 -32.88 -12.56 -8.66
N GLN A 354 -32.87 -11.56 -9.54
CA GLN A 354 -32.74 -11.73 -10.99
C GLN A 354 -31.27 -11.95 -11.40
N GLU A 355 -31.04 -12.89 -12.33
CA GLU A 355 -29.75 -13.20 -12.95
C GLU A 355 -29.09 -11.94 -13.57
N HIS A 356 -27.83 -11.67 -13.19
CA HIS A 356 -27.05 -10.54 -13.69
C HIS A 356 -26.25 -10.90 -14.95
N GLN A 357 -26.15 -9.95 -15.88
CA GLN A 357 -25.32 -10.04 -17.09
C GLN A 357 -23.82 -9.84 -16.77
N PRO A 358 -22.90 -10.46 -17.53
CA PRO A 358 -21.46 -10.35 -17.28
C PRO A 358 -20.91 -8.99 -17.74
N GLY A 359 -20.35 -8.20 -16.82
CA GLY A 359 -19.60 -6.98 -17.15
C GLY A 359 -19.59 -5.86 -16.10
N GLU A 360 -20.42 -5.94 -15.06
CA GLU A 360 -20.56 -4.88 -14.06
C GLU A 360 -19.91 -5.31 -12.74
N LEU A 361 -18.68 -4.83 -12.47
CA LEU A 361 -18.04 -5.01 -11.15
C LEU A 361 -18.46 -3.83 -10.26
N SER A 362 -19.66 -3.90 -9.67
CA SER A 362 -20.13 -2.89 -8.71
C SER A 362 -19.58 -3.17 -7.32
N LEU A 363 -19.09 -2.13 -6.64
CA LEU A 363 -18.74 -2.19 -5.21
C LEU A 363 -20.01 -2.14 -4.32
N GLU A 364 -21.20 -1.94 -4.90
CA GLU A 364 -22.47 -2.03 -4.17
C GLU A 364 -22.72 -3.46 -3.68
N GLU A 365 -22.41 -4.51 -4.45
CA GLU A 365 -22.41 -5.89 -3.92
C GLU A 365 -21.26 -6.17 -2.94
N PHE A 366 -20.21 -5.34 -2.95
CA PHE A 366 -19.00 -5.51 -2.14
C PHE A 366 -19.11 -4.91 -0.74
N LEU A 367 -19.94 -3.88 -0.53
CA LEU A 367 -20.16 -3.26 0.79
C LEU A 367 -21.62 -2.85 1.07
N GLY A 368 -22.49 -2.84 0.06
CA GLY A 368 -23.91 -2.52 0.19
C GLY A 368 -24.74 -3.77 0.49
N ASP A 369 -24.87 -4.08 1.78
CA ASP A 369 -26.09 -4.61 2.41
C ASP A 369 -25.76 -4.94 3.86
N PHE A 370 -25.63 -3.90 4.68
CA PHE A 370 -25.50 -4.00 6.13
C PHE A 370 -26.56 -3.20 6.90
N PHE A 371 -27.43 -2.44 6.22
CA PHE A 371 -28.44 -1.63 6.88
C PHE A 371 -29.75 -1.66 6.08
N ASP A 372 -30.52 -2.74 6.24
CA ASP A 372 -31.98 -2.68 6.13
C ASP A 372 -32.56 -2.93 7.53
N PRO A 373 -33.13 -1.92 8.21
CA PRO A 373 -33.66 -2.08 9.54
C PRO A 373 -35.06 -2.70 9.45
N SER A 374 -35.14 -4.02 9.27
CA SER A 374 -36.36 -4.76 9.63
C SER A 374 -36.08 -5.70 10.81
N PRO A 375 -36.68 -5.47 11.99
CA PRO A 375 -36.51 -6.36 13.13
C PRO A 375 -37.59 -7.44 13.08
N SER A 376 -37.19 -8.72 13.02
CA SER A 376 -37.92 -9.80 13.71
C SER A 376 -37.08 -11.07 13.83
N TRP A 377 -36.28 -11.16 14.90
CA TRP A 377 -35.85 -12.46 15.41
C TRP A 377 -36.76 -12.83 16.57
N ASN A 378 -37.79 -13.64 16.28
CA ASN A 378 -38.43 -14.42 17.31
C ASN A 378 -37.53 -15.62 17.61
N LEU A 379 -37.11 -15.70 18.86
CA LEU A 379 -36.38 -16.80 19.48
C LEU A 379 -37.14 -18.14 19.30
N LEU A 380 -36.42 -19.15 18.83
CA LEU A 380 -36.43 -20.52 19.36
C LEU A 380 -35.05 -21.15 19.16
#